data_AF-A0A193QNJ3-F1
#
_entry.id   AF-A0A193QNJ3-F1
#
_cell.length_a   1.000
_cell.length_b   1.000
_cell.length_c   1.000
_cell.angle_alpha   90.00
_cell.angle_beta   90.00
_cell.angle_gamma   90.00
#
_symmetry.space_group_name_H-M   'P 1'
#
loop_
_entity.id
_entity.type
_entity.pdbx_description
1 polymer ?
#
loop_
_entity_poly.entity_id
_entity_poly.type
_entity_poly.pdbx_seq_one_letter_code
_entity_poly.pdbx_strand_id
1 'polypeptide(L)'
;MMVRVKAYNPICDVAIIYHDNKRRALPRLEAANKGEQLNMYGYNAYTAMPTSSSGTVQEFGWWKQPGTSCLMGLSNAGGIQGMSGGPVYGKDGAIIGVLTATHPKRRQTIFVPYQNIAQWVAQEINDPQFAMRNGVSSEKDALAIASTNAPQTTAATTGASPLVKSVL
;
A
#
# COMPACT_ATOMS: atom_id res chain seq x y z
N MET A 1 22.00 -4.57 7.47
CA MET A 1 21.34 -3.49 8.24
C MET A 1 20.01 -4.05 8.72
N MET A 2 19.83 -4.20 10.04
CA MET A 2 18.60 -4.79 10.60
C MET A 2 17.59 -3.66 10.77
N VAL A 3 16.48 -3.70 10.02
CA VAL A 3 15.39 -2.72 10.15
C VAL A 3 14.46 -3.15 11.27
N ARG A 4 14.01 -2.19 12.07
CA ARG A 4 13.04 -2.48 13.13
C ARG A 4 11.64 -2.58 12.52
N VAL A 5 10.97 -3.70 12.73
CA VAL A 5 9.58 -3.91 12.31
C VAL A 5 8.64 -3.27 13.33
N LYS A 6 7.69 -2.47 12.85
CA LYS A 6 6.60 -1.89 13.63
C LYS A 6 5.43 -2.87 13.70
N ALA A 7 4.97 -3.33 12.55
CA ALA A 7 3.82 -4.20 12.41
C ALA A 7 3.95 -5.07 11.15
N TYR A 8 3.28 -6.22 11.14
CA TYR A 8 3.26 -7.15 10.01
C TYR A 8 1.83 -7.62 9.76
N ASN A 9 1.39 -7.57 8.50
CA ASN A 9 0.10 -8.07 8.04
C ASN A 9 0.30 -9.43 7.35
N PRO A 10 -0.08 -10.56 7.98
CA PRO A 10 0.11 -11.88 7.41
C PRO A 10 -0.79 -12.20 6.21
N ILE A 11 -1.89 -11.47 6.02
CA ILE A 11 -2.84 -11.71 4.92
C ILE A 11 -2.32 -11.11 3.62
N CYS A 12 -1.70 -9.92 3.70
CA CYS A 12 -1.18 -9.19 2.54
C CYS A 12 0.34 -9.29 2.38
N ASP A 13 1.06 -9.95 3.29
CA ASP A 13 2.52 -10.09 3.25
C ASP A 13 3.23 -8.73 3.15
N VAL A 14 2.83 -7.80 4.03
CA VAL A 14 3.41 -6.46 4.12
C VAL A 14 3.83 -6.16 5.55
N ALA A 15 4.93 -5.43 5.70
CA ALA A 15 5.43 -4.97 6.99
C ALA A 15 5.59 -3.45 6.98
N ILE A 16 5.26 -2.82 8.11
CA ILE A 16 5.65 -1.43 8.39
C ILE A 16 6.97 -1.50 9.14
N ILE A 17 7.96 -0.76 8.66
CA ILE A 17 9.28 -0.68 9.28
C ILE A 17 9.59 0.76 9.69
N TYR A 18 10.47 0.92 10.66
CA TYR A 18 11.02 2.21 11.00
C TYR A 18 12.13 2.61 10.04
N HIS A 19 12.09 3.86 9.59
CA HIS A 19 13.15 4.46 8.81
C HIS A 19 13.29 5.95 9.16
N ASP A 20 14.51 6.47 9.14
CA ASP A 20 14.73 7.91 9.29
C ASP A 20 14.43 8.61 7.96
N ASN A 21 13.29 9.31 7.93
CA ASN A 21 12.82 10.07 6.78
C ASN A 21 13.13 11.57 6.89
N LYS A 22 13.94 12.01 7.85
CA LYS A 22 14.35 13.42 7.96
C LYS A 22 15.02 13.88 6.67
N ARG A 23 14.58 15.03 6.14
CA ARG A 23 15.07 15.65 4.91
C ARG A 23 14.79 14.85 3.62
N ARG A 24 13.81 13.94 3.64
CA ARG A 24 13.35 13.23 2.43
C ARG A 24 12.01 13.79 1.97
N ALA A 25 11.87 13.99 0.67
CA ALA A 25 10.57 14.15 0.05
C ALA A 25 9.89 12.78 0.00
N LEU A 26 8.76 12.63 0.69
CA LEU A 26 8.01 11.37 0.70
C LEU A 26 6.99 11.39 -0.44
N PRO A 27 6.89 10.30 -1.23
CA PRO A 27 5.85 10.18 -2.23
C PRO A 27 4.48 10.10 -1.57
N ARG A 28 3.45 10.54 -2.30
CA ARG A 28 2.06 10.37 -1.90
C ARG A 28 1.67 8.89 -2.03
N LEU A 29 0.67 8.48 -1.26
CA LEU A 29 0.07 7.16 -1.35
C LEU A 29 -1.28 7.27 -2.04
N GLU A 30 -1.55 6.42 -3.03
CA GLU A 30 -2.78 6.47 -3.81
C GLU A 30 -3.34 5.07 -4.11
N ALA A 31 -4.62 5.03 -4.46
CA ALA A 31 -5.25 3.80 -4.92
C ALA A 31 -4.79 3.46 -6.34
N ALA A 32 -4.50 2.18 -6.58
CA ALA A 32 -4.22 1.69 -7.91
C ALA A 32 -5.51 1.55 -8.74
N ASN A 33 -5.44 1.86 -10.04
CA ASN A 33 -6.55 1.75 -11.00
C ASN A 33 -6.20 0.80 -12.15
N LYS A 34 -7.19 0.01 -12.59
CA LYS A 34 -7.03 -0.85 -13.76
C LYS A 34 -6.72 0.00 -15.00
N GLY A 35 -5.73 -0.41 -15.77
CA GLY A 35 -5.28 0.27 -16.99
C GLY A 35 -4.28 1.40 -16.75
N GLU A 36 -3.99 1.77 -15.50
CA GLU A 36 -2.99 2.81 -15.24
C GLU A 36 -1.57 2.31 -15.53
N GLN A 37 -0.71 3.23 -15.96
CA GLN A 37 0.71 2.98 -16.12
C GLN A 37 1.39 2.93 -14.76
N LEU A 38 2.37 2.03 -14.63
CA LEU A 38 3.14 1.87 -13.40
C LEU A 38 4.62 1.64 -13.67
N ASN A 39 5.43 1.95 -12.65
CA ASN A 39 6.85 1.64 -12.57
C ASN A 39 7.14 0.89 -11.26
N MET A 40 7.82 -0.25 -11.36
CA MET A 40 8.26 -1.04 -10.22
C MET A 40 9.76 -0.87 -10.04
N TYR A 41 10.20 -0.68 -8.80
CA TYR A 41 11.62 -0.58 -8.45
C TYR A 41 11.97 -1.58 -7.37
N GLY A 42 13.19 -2.09 -7.42
CA GLY A 42 13.73 -2.98 -6.40
C GLY A 42 15.19 -3.31 -6.69
N TYR A 43 15.64 -4.43 -6.16
CA TYR A 43 17.02 -4.89 -6.35
C TYR A 43 17.03 -6.27 -7.00
N ASN A 44 18.09 -6.58 -7.74
CA ASN A 44 18.36 -7.94 -8.18
C ASN A 44 18.97 -8.76 -7.03
N ALA A 45 18.39 -9.90 -6.69
CA ALA A 45 18.87 -10.74 -5.57
C ALA A 45 20.31 -11.26 -5.74
N TYR A 46 20.79 -11.41 -6.98
CA TYR A 46 22.12 -11.96 -7.27
C TYR A 46 23.20 -10.88 -7.37
N THR A 47 22.87 -9.76 -8.02
CA THR A 47 23.86 -8.69 -8.28
C THR A 47 23.78 -7.54 -7.28
N ALA A 48 22.73 -7.50 -6.45
CA ALA A 48 22.40 -6.37 -5.59
C ALA A 48 22.27 -5.02 -6.33
N MET A 49 22.17 -5.04 -7.66
CA MET A 49 22.01 -3.82 -8.46
C MET A 49 20.56 -3.36 -8.44
N PRO A 50 20.30 -2.03 -8.42
CA PRO A 50 18.97 -1.50 -8.63
C PRO A 50 18.40 -1.94 -9.97
N THR A 51 17.14 -2.36 -9.96
CA THR A 51 16.40 -2.79 -11.15
C THR A 51 15.06 -2.08 -11.18
N SER A 52 14.59 -1.77 -12.39
CA SER A 52 13.25 -1.24 -12.62
C SER A 52 12.55 -1.98 -13.75
N SER A 53 11.23 -1.95 -13.72
CA SER A 53 10.39 -2.42 -14.82
C SER A 53 9.14 -1.57 -14.91
N SER A 54 8.64 -1.37 -16.13
CA SER A 54 7.44 -0.56 -16.39
C SER A 54 6.36 -1.44 -16.98
N GLY A 55 5.10 -1.06 -16.75
CA GLY A 55 3.96 -1.79 -17.29
C GLY A 55 2.65 -1.07 -17.00
N THR A 56 1.59 -1.86 -16.91
CA THR A 56 0.23 -1.40 -16.66
C THR A 56 -0.48 -2.34 -15.71
N VAL A 57 -1.37 -1.80 -14.88
CA VAL A 57 -2.26 -2.61 -14.05
C VAL A 57 -3.26 -3.30 -14.97
N GLN A 58 -3.21 -4.63 -15.02
CA GLN A 58 -4.04 -5.45 -15.90
C GLN A 58 -5.37 -5.79 -15.23
N GLU A 59 -5.34 -6.18 -13.97
CA GLU A 59 -6.51 -6.64 -13.24
C GLU A 59 -6.27 -6.64 -11.72
N PHE A 60 -7.34 -6.84 -10.95
CA PHE A 60 -7.26 -7.14 -9.52
C PHE A 60 -7.79 -8.55 -9.29
N GLY A 61 -7.07 -9.33 -8.49
CA GLY A 61 -7.39 -10.74 -8.27
C GLY A 61 -6.82 -11.29 -6.99
N TRP A 62 -7.38 -12.41 -6.53
CA TRP A 62 -6.93 -13.08 -5.30
C TRP A 62 -5.74 -14.00 -5.60
N TRP A 63 -4.76 -14.01 -4.71
CA TRP A 63 -3.64 -14.95 -4.80
C TRP A 63 -4.08 -16.40 -4.53
N LYS A 64 -4.93 -16.61 -3.52
CA LYS A 64 -5.55 -17.92 -3.21
C LYS A 64 -7.06 -17.87 -3.36
N GLN A 65 -7.73 -17.22 -2.41
CA GLN A 65 -9.18 -17.06 -2.35
C GLN A 65 -9.53 -15.86 -1.47
N PRO A 66 -10.75 -15.31 -1.58
CA PRO A 66 -11.26 -14.29 -0.67
C PRO A 66 -11.16 -14.74 0.79
N GLY A 67 -10.76 -13.82 1.68
CA GLY A 67 -10.71 -14.06 3.13
C GLY A 67 -9.48 -14.82 3.64
N THR A 68 -8.65 -15.43 2.78
CA THR A 68 -7.37 -16.08 3.18
C THR A 68 -6.14 -15.50 2.51
N SER A 69 -6.33 -14.59 1.56
CA SER A 69 -5.27 -13.82 0.92
C SER A 69 -5.77 -12.41 0.67
N CYS A 70 -4.86 -11.44 0.57
CA CYS A 70 -5.20 -10.09 0.13
C CYS A 70 -5.67 -10.10 -1.32
N LEU A 71 -6.56 -9.17 -1.68
CA LEU A 71 -6.78 -8.86 -3.09
C LEU A 71 -5.50 -8.20 -3.62
N MET A 72 -5.02 -8.64 -4.77
CA MET A 72 -3.74 -8.21 -5.33
C MET A 72 -3.96 -7.48 -6.65
N GLY A 73 -3.04 -6.57 -6.99
CA GLY A 73 -2.93 -6.00 -8.32
C GLY A 73 -2.04 -6.89 -9.20
N LEU A 74 -2.46 -7.13 -10.43
CA LEU A 74 -1.73 -7.89 -11.43
C LEU A 74 -1.26 -6.96 -12.54
N SER A 75 -0.01 -7.09 -12.95
CA SER A 75 0.59 -6.22 -13.96
C SER A 75 1.41 -7.00 -14.98
N ASN A 76 1.58 -6.41 -16.16
CA ASN A 76 2.46 -6.92 -17.21
C ASN A 76 3.91 -6.39 -17.10
N ALA A 77 4.26 -5.66 -16.04
CA ALA A 77 5.65 -5.30 -15.77
C ALA A 77 6.46 -6.57 -15.41
N GLY A 78 7.75 -6.55 -15.74
CA GLY A 78 8.69 -7.60 -15.39
C GLY A 78 9.04 -7.59 -13.90
N GLY A 79 9.29 -8.78 -13.35
CA GLY A 79 9.74 -8.94 -11.98
C GLY A 79 10.82 -10.01 -11.90
N ILE A 80 11.80 -9.79 -11.03
CA ILE A 80 12.86 -10.74 -10.71
C ILE A 80 12.97 -10.91 -9.20
N GLN A 81 13.60 -11.99 -8.76
CA GLN A 81 13.91 -12.19 -7.35
C GLN A 81 14.73 -11.00 -6.80
N GLY A 82 14.35 -10.55 -5.61
CA GLY A 82 14.94 -9.39 -4.93
C GLY A 82 14.15 -8.09 -5.10
N MET A 83 13.23 -7.99 -6.07
CA MET A 83 12.40 -6.80 -6.22
C MET A 83 11.20 -6.75 -5.25
N SER A 84 10.84 -7.89 -4.66
CA SER A 84 9.78 -7.99 -3.64
C SER A 84 10.06 -7.07 -2.45
N GLY A 85 9.03 -6.41 -1.93
CA GLY A 85 9.10 -5.34 -0.94
C GLY A 85 9.34 -3.95 -1.55
N GLY A 86 9.68 -3.88 -2.84
CA GLY A 86 9.91 -2.62 -3.55
C GLY A 86 8.62 -1.85 -3.86
N PRO A 87 8.70 -0.52 -4.05
CA PRO A 87 7.55 0.31 -4.34
C PRO A 87 7.04 0.11 -5.78
N VAL A 88 5.73 0.20 -5.93
CA VAL A 88 5.05 0.34 -7.22
C VAL A 88 4.56 1.78 -7.32
N TYR A 89 5.07 2.52 -8.31
CA TYR A 89 4.68 3.90 -8.58
C TYR A 89 3.64 3.94 -9.70
N GLY A 90 2.61 4.76 -9.51
CA GLY A 90 1.72 5.19 -10.58
C GLY A 90 2.39 6.23 -11.49
N LYS A 91 1.71 6.59 -12.58
CA LYS A 91 2.21 7.55 -13.58
C LYS A 91 2.56 8.92 -13.00
N ASP A 92 1.85 9.35 -11.97
CA ASP A 92 1.98 10.66 -11.33
C ASP A 92 3.08 10.70 -10.23
N GLY A 93 3.80 9.59 -10.04
CA GLY A 93 4.84 9.45 -9.02
C GLY A 93 4.31 9.16 -7.62
N ALA A 94 3.00 8.90 -7.44
CA ALA A 94 2.49 8.35 -6.19
C ALA A 94 2.84 6.86 -6.07
N ILE A 95 3.03 6.37 -4.85
CA ILE A 95 3.10 4.94 -4.57
C ILE A 95 1.68 4.39 -4.54
N ILE A 96 1.41 3.42 -5.42
CA ILE A 96 0.12 2.74 -5.56
C ILE A 96 0.12 1.35 -4.93
N GLY A 97 1.28 0.87 -4.47
CA GLY A 97 1.38 -0.42 -3.79
C GLY A 97 2.81 -0.91 -3.55
N VAL A 98 2.91 -2.15 -3.11
CA VAL A 98 4.19 -2.84 -2.79
C VAL A 98 4.29 -4.12 -3.62
N LEU A 99 5.37 -4.28 -4.39
CA LEU A 99 5.64 -5.47 -5.18
C LEU A 99 5.84 -6.67 -4.26
N THR A 100 5.12 -7.77 -4.47
CA THR A 100 5.24 -8.98 -3.63
C THR A 100 5.87 -10.14 -4.40
N ALA A 101 5.42 -10.43 -5.61
CA ALA A 101 5.80 -11.66 -6.29
C ALA A 101 5.63 -11.58 -7.81
N THR A 102 6.08 -12.63 -8.49
CA THR A 102 5.76 -12.93 -9.88
C THR A 102 4.88 -14.16 -9.96
N HIS A 103 3.80 -14.13 -10.74
CA HIS A 103 2.98 -15.30 -11.01
C HIS A 103 3.62 -16.16 -12.12
N PRO A 104 4.16 -17.36 -11.82
CA PRO A 104 4.93 -18.13 -12.80
C PRO A 104 4.08 -18.56 -14.01
N LYS A 105 2.81 -18.93 -13.79
CA LYS A 105 1.91 -19.35 -14.88
C LYS A 105 1.34 -18.21 -15.72
N ARG A 106 1.19 -17.00 -15.17
CA ARG A 106 0.55 -15.87 -15.85
C ARG A 106 1.56 -14.90 -16.46
N ARG A 107 2.86 -15.07 -16.19
CA ARG A 107 3.92 -14.14 -16.59
C ARG A 107 3.60 -12.68 -16.20
N GLN A 108 3.00 -12.53 -15.01
CA GLN A 108 2.58 -11.25 -14.46
C GLN A 108 3.32 -10.99 -13.16
N THR A 109 3.59 -9.73 -12.88
CA THR A 109 3.97 -9.28 -11.53
C THR A 109 2.73 -9.05 -10.70
N ILE A 110 2.88 -9.24 -9.39
CA ILE A 110 1.83 -9.12 -8.40
C ILE A 110 2.29 -8.11 -7.36
N PHE A 111 1.41 -7.18 -7.03
CA PHE A 111 1.66 -6.21 -5.97
C PHE A 111 0.45 -6.12 -5.05
N VAL A 112 0.69 -5.67 -3.82
CA VAL A 112 -0.33 -5.35 -2.84
C VAL A 112 -0.77 -3.91 -3.09
N PRO A 113 -1.99 -3.66 -3.57
CA PRO A 113 -2.48 -2.31 -3.82
C PRO A 113 -2.64 -1.56 -2.51
N TYR A 114 -2.26 -0.28 -2.47
CA TYR A 114 -2.32 0.52 -1.25
C TYR A 114 -3.75 0.58 -0.67
N GLN A 115 -4.77 0.70 -1.53
CA GLN A 115 -6.17 0.74 -1.08
C GLN A 115 -6.59 -0.49 -0.25
N ASN A 116 -5.92 -1.63 -0.40
CA ASN A 116 -6.24 -2.85 0.35
C ASN A 116 -5.60 -2.91 1.73
N ILE A 117 -4.60 -2.06 1.98
CA ILE A 117 -3.88 -1.98 3.25
C ILE A 117 -4.00 -0.60 3.91
N ALA A 118 -4.65 0.38 3.27
CA ALA A 118 -4.71 1.76 3.73
C ALA A 118 -5.29 1.90 5.14
N GLN A 119 -6.39 1.18 5.43
CA GLN A 119 -7.00 1.20 6.76
C GLN A 119 -6.07 0.58 7.82
N TRP A 120 -5.46 -0.57 7.51
CA TRP A 120 -4.50 -1.21 8.41
C TRP A 120 -3.29 -0.29 8.67
N VAL A 121 -2.73 0.32 7.62
CA VAL A 121 -1.63 1.28 7.74
C VAL A 121 -2.03 2.47 8.62
N ALA A 122 -3.22 3.04 8.43
CA ALA A 122 -3.71 4.15 9.25
C ALA A 122 -3.90 3.75 10.72
N GLN A 123 -4.40 2.54 10.99
CA GLN A 123 -4.54 2.01 12.35
C GLN A 123 -3.19 1.85 13.02
N GLU A 124 -2.23 1.18 12.37
CA GLU A 124 -0.91 0.94 12.94
C GLU A 124 -0.15 2.25 13.15
N ILE A 125 -0.24 3.21 12.23
CA ILE A 125 0.42 4.52 12.37
C ILE A 125 -0.12 5.29 13.57
N ASN A 126 -1.44 5.26 13.79
CA ASN A 126 -2.11 6.02 14.83
C ASN A 126 -2.28 5.28 16.17
N ASP A 127 -1.84 4.02 16.29
CA ASP A 127 -1.96 3.23 17.52
C ASP A 127 -1.20 3.89 18.70
N PRO A 128 -1.91 4.40 19.72
CA PRO A 128 -1.29 5.04 20.89
C PRO A 128 -0.50 4.04 21.75
N GLN A 129 -0.91 2.77 21.78
CA GLN A 129 -0.20 1.74 22.56
C GLN A 129 1.17 1.45 21.97
N PHE A 130 1.33 1.63 20.67
CA PHE A 130 2.62 1.54 20.01
C PHE A 130 3.57 2.69 20.39
N ALA A 131 3.05 3.91 20.57
CA ALA A 131 3.82 5.05 21.06
C ALA A 131 4.29 4.83 22.51
N MET A 132 3.41 4.34 23.37
CA MET A 132 3.71 4.06 24.78
C MET A 132 4.72 2.91 24.96
N ARG A 133 4.65 1.85 24.14
CA ARG A 133 5.62 0.73 24.14
C ARG A 133 7.04 1.13 23.68
N ASN A 134 7.22 2.34 23.17
CA ASN A 134 8.47 2.85 22.60
C ASN A 134 9.00 4.11 23.29
N GLY A 135 8.57 4.38 24.53
CA GLY A 135 9.17 5.42 25.38
C GLY A 135 8.48 6.79 25.30
N VAL A 136 7.25 6.89 24.78
CA VAL A 136 6.40 8.07 25.00
C VAL A 136 5.72 7.92 26.36
N SER A 137 6.08 8.79 27.31
CA SER A 137 5.79 8.63 28.73
C SER A 137 4.35 8.98 29.16
N SER A 138 3.52 9.56 28.27
CA SER A 138 2.15 9.90 28.61
C SER A 138 1.14 9.64 27.49
N GLU A 139 -0.04 9.16 27.90
CA GLU A 139 -1.19 8.88 27.03
C GLU A 139 -1.68 10.16 26.31
N LYS A 140 -1.54 11.33 26.93
CA LYS A 140 -1.83 12.64 26.33
C LYS A 140 -0.93 12.96 25.14
N ASP A 141 0.36 12.64 25.23
CA ASP A 141 1.32 12.90 24.16
C ASP A 141 1.10 11.95 22.97
N ALA A 142 0.76 10.68 23.25
CA ALA A 142 0.39 9.71 22.21
C ALA A 142 -0.88 10.13 21.46
N LEU A 143 -1.91 10.61 22.17
CA LEU A 143 -3.16 11.12 21.59
C LEU A 143 -2.96 12.41 20.76
N ALA A 144 -2.03 13.29 21.16
CA ALA A 144 -1.69 14.50 20.40
C ALA A 144 -0.99 14.20 19.06
N ILE A 145 -0.17 13.15 19.00
CA ILE A 145 0.50 12.70 17.77
C ILE A 145 -0.48 12.00 16.81
N ALA A 146 -1.43 11.22 17.34
CA ALA A 146 -2.46 10.56 16.54
C ALA A 146 -3.47 11.56 15.95
N SER A 147 -3.84 12.60 16.70
CA SER A 147 -4.81 13.63 16.26
C SER A 147 -4.24 14.62 15.23
N THR A 148 -2.92 14.79 15.15
CA THR A 148 -2.27 15.64 14.15
C THR A 148 -2.09 14.98 12.78
N ASN A 149 -2.20 13.65 12.69
CA ASN A 149 -2.01 12.87 11.46
C ASN A 149 -3.30 12.20 10.95
N ALA A 150 -4.46 12.51 11.51
CA ALA A 150 -5.73 11.98 11.05
C ALA A 150 -6.03 12.48 9.61
N PRO A 151 -6.28 11.58 8.64
CA PRO A 151 -6.76 12.00 7.32
C PRO A 151 -8.10 12.70 7.47
N GLN A 152 -8.23 13.91 6.93
CA GLN A 152 -9.52 14.57 6.84
C GLN A 152 -10.42 13.77 5.89
N THR A 153 -11.38 13.05 6.44
CA THR A 153 -12.48 12.45 5.71
C THR A 153 -13.36 13.56 5.16
N THR A 154 -13.19 13.92 3.89
CA THR A 154 -14.22 14.65 3.15
C THR A 154 -15.41 13.72 2.98
N ALA A 155 -16.42 13.90 3.83
CA ALA A 155 -17.71 13.26 3.68
C ALA A 155 -18.31 13.64 2.32
N ALA A 156 -18.55 12.63 1.48
CA ALA A 156 -19.31 12.78 0.25
C ALA A 156 -20.76 13.12 0.61
N THR A 157 -21.17 14.36 0.35
CA THR A 157 -22.55 14.81 0.43
C THR A 157 -23.38 14.05 -0.61
N THR A 158 -24.15 13.05 -0.18
CA THR A 158 -25.14 12.38 -1.01
C THR A 158 -26.31 13.33 -1.26
N GLY A 159 -26.30 13.98 -2.42
CA GLY A 159 -27.46 14.66 -2.98
C GLY A 159 -28.52 13.63 -3.36
N ALA A 160 -29.60 13.57 -2.57
CA ALA A 160 -30.82 12.88 -2.96
C ALA A 160 -31.49 13.66 -4.11
N SER A 161 -31.70 12.99 -5.24
CA SER A 161 -32.55 13.49 -6.34
C SER A 161 -33.79 12.59 -6.43
N PRO A 162 -35.02 13.13 -6.42
CA PRO A 162 -36.23 12.33 -6.41
C PRO A 162 -36.65 11.99 -7.85
N LEU A 163 -36.71 10.71 -8.20
CA LEU A 163 -37.29 10.24 -9.45
C LEU A 163 -38.69 9.65 -9.22
N VAL A 164 -39.66 10.54 -9.42
CA VAL A 164 -40.87 10.39 -10.25
C VAL A 164 -41.57 9.02 -10.24
N LYS A 165 -42.79 9.03 -9.68
CA LYS A 165 -43.85 8.04 -9.93
C LYS A 165 -44.14 7.93 -11.43
N SER A 166 -44.14 6.72 -11.96
CA SER A 166 -45.00 6.39 -13.11
C SER A 166 -46.07 5.40 -12.69
N VAL A 167 -47.28 5.80 -13.04
CA VAL A 167 -48.57 5.14 -12.90
C VAL A 167 -48.85 4.45 -14.24
N LEU A 168 -49.45 3.25 -14.16
CA LEU A 168 -49.92 2.36 -15.24
C LEU A 168 -48.85 1.50 -15.94
#